data_AF-A0A8J7MNT3-F1
#
_entry.id   AF-A0A8J7MNT3-F1
#
_cell.length_a   1.000
_cell.length_b   1.000
_cell.length_c   1.000
_cell.angle_alpha   90.00
_cell.angle_beta   90.00
_cell.angle_gamma   90.00
#
_symmetry.space_group_name_H-M   'P 1'
#
loop_
_entity.id
_entity.type
_entity.pdbx_description
1 polymer ?
#
loop_
_entity_poly.entity_id
_entity_poly.type
_entity_poly.pdbx_seq_one_letter_code
_entity_poly.pdbx_strand_id
1 'polypeptide(L)'
;MKIIILILLLNCFVQDVSATAQIPDRLIYEGKSYHLHNNPLEVYFKEHPKKRPEGEVTSTALWRGYIATFEIQDQVLVLKDLQIEVYEHQEGKEEWMPNTTLKSVLKEVFPEEEAFIIDWCTEVLILPSGKLIKYVHHAYASIFEQYVLLEMKEGTLTQSKAFDTAGYLAFKKQQLERFKATTDYQTYLTKWKEKYDYTVEDVDEILEAGIFKYLDGFLE
;
A
#
# COMPACT_ATOMS: atom_id res chain seq x y z
N MET A 1 -31.36 49.27 -27.63
CA MET A 1 -30.49 48.11 -27.89
C MET A 1 -30.30 47.38 -26.56
N LYS A 2 -30.89 46.19 -26.40
CA LYS A 2 -30.78 45.40 -25.16
C LYS A 2 -29.60 44.44 -25.32
N ILE A 3 -28.53 44.65 -24.55
CA ILE A 3 -27.41 43.72 -24.48
C ILE A 3 -27.86 42.57 -23.57
N ILE A 4 -28.11 41.40 -24.17
CA ILE A 4 -28.32 40.16 -23.43
C ILE A 4 -26.92 39.59 -23.18
N ILE A 5 -26.44 39.70 -21.94
CA ILE A 5 -25.21 39.02 -21.51
C ILE A 5 -25.60 37.58 -21.22
N LEU A 6 -25.30 36.69 -22.17
CA LEU A 6 -25.42 35.25 -21.99
C LEU A 6 -24.24 34.78 -21.13
N ILE A 7 -24.46 34.62 -19.83
CA ILE A 7 -23.48 33.99 -18.94
C ILE A 7 -23.54 32.48 -19.20
N LEU A 8 -22.58 31.96 -19.97
CA LEU A 8 -22.33 30.53 -20.06
C LEU A 8 -21.77 30.08 -18.70
N LEU A 9 -22.64 29.54 -17.84
CA LEU A 9 -22.22 28.76 -16.69
C LEU A 9 -21.61 27.45 -17.19
N LEU A 10 -20.30 27.47 -17.42
CA LEU A 10 -19.50 26.25 -17.55
C LEU A 10 -19.47 25.59 -16.16
N ASN A 11 -20.50 24.78 -15.86
CA ASN A 11 -20.42 23.84 -14.75
C ASN A 11 -19.35 22.81 -15.12
N CYS A 12 -18.10 23.09 -14.73
CA CYS A 12 -17.10 22.05 -14.58
C CYS A 12 -17.62 21.12 -13.51
N PHE A 13 -18.34 20.07 -13.92
CA PHE A 13 -18.47 18.88 -13.11
C PHE A 13 -17.04 18.42 -12.83
N VAL A 14 -16.57 18.67 -11.61
CA VAL A 14 -15.42 17.96 -11.07
C VAL A 14 -15.93 16.53 -10.96
N GLN A 15 -15.71 15.75 -12.03
CA GLN A 15 -15.92 14.32 -11.93
C GLN A 15 -14.85 13.84 -10.95
N ASP A 16 -15.29 13.29 -9.81
CA ASP A 16 -14.39 12.57 -8.92
C ASP A 16 -13.72 11.48 -9.75
N VAL A 17 -12.46 11.71 -10.12
CA VAL A 17 -11.66 10.76 -10.87
C VAL A 17 -11.48 9.55 -9.97
N SER A 18 -12.28 8.51 -10.21
CA SER A 18 -12.31 7.32 -9.39
C SER A 18 -11.05 6.50 -9.65
N ALA A 19 -10.05 6.61 -8.78
CA ALA A 19 -8.89 5.73 -8.80
C ALA A 19 -9.29 4.32 -8.35
N THR A 20 -8.87 3.29 -9.07
CA THR A 20 -9.02 1.89 -8.64
C THR A 20 -8.03 1.61 -7.52
N ALA A 21 -8.48 0.98 -6.43
CA ALA A 21 -7.59 0.61 -5.33
C ALA A 21 -6.52 -0.39 -5.81
N GLN A 22 -5.28 -0.21 -5.33
CA GLN A 22 -4.17 -1.08 -5.66
C GLN A 22 -4.41 -2.48 -5.11
N ILE A 23 -4.23 -3.51 -5.93
CA ILE A 23 -4.24 -4.91 -5.50
C ILE A 23 -3.10 -5.10 -4.47
N PRO A 24 -3.41 -5.62 -3.26
CA PRO A 24 -2.42 -5.76 -2.21
C PRO A 24 -1.48 -6.94 -2.46
N ASP A 25 -0.29 -6.87 -1.87
CA ASP A 25 0.54 -8.05 -1.65
C ASP A 25 -0.16 -9.03 -0.69
N ARG A 26 0.38 -10.23 -0.59
CA ARG A 26 -0.07 -11.25 0.36
C ARG A 26 0.97 -11.47 1.43
N LEU A 27 0.52 -11.72 2.66
CA LEU A 27 1.40 -12.15 3.74
C LEU A 27 0.79 -13.34 4.48
N ILE A 28 1.57 -14.40 4.62
CA ILE A 28 1.21 -15.59 5.39
C ILE A 28 1.76 -15.41 6.81
N TYR A 29 0.86 -15.38 7.79
CA TYR A 29 1.19 -15.24 9.21
C TYR A 29 0.38 -16.25 10.01
N GLU A 30 1.06 -17.02 10.88
CA GLU A 30 0.44 -18.09 11.69
C GLU A 30 -0.44 -19.06 10.86
N GLY A 31 0.04 -19.42 9.65
CA GLY A 31 -0.64 -20.33 8.73
C GLY A 31 -1.86 -19.74 8.01
N LYS A 32 -2.15 -18.44 8.16
CA LYS A 32 -3.25 -17.75 7.49
C LYS A 32 -2.71 -16.74 6.48
N SER A 33 -3.35 -16.65 5.32
CA SER A 33 -3.04 -15.64 4.30
C SER A 33 -3.85 -14.36 4.55
N TYR A 34 -3.16 -13.22 4.54
CA TYR A 34 -3.71 -11.87 4.67
C TYR A 34 -3.42 -11.05 3.41
N HIS A 35 -4.24 -10.02 3.18
CA HIS A 35 -3.81 -8.89 2.37
C HIS A 35 -2.79 -8.08 3.16
N LEU A 36 -1.74 -7.62 2.49
CA LEU A 36 -0.71 -6.78 3.06
C LEU A 36 -0.90 -5.35 2.58
N HIS A 37 -1.16 -4.43 3.53
CA HIS A 37 -1.36 -3.00 3.25
C HIS A 37 -0.03 -2.21 3.30
N ASN A 38 1.06 -2.87 2.91
CA ASN A 38 2.43 -2.35 2.82
C ASN A 38 3.04 -2.83 1.49
N ASN A 39 4.21 -2.32 1.13
CA ASN A 39 4.90 -2.69 -0.12
C ASN A 39 6.41 -2.91 0.12
N PRO A 40 6.82 -3.94 0.88
CA PRO A 40 8.21 -4.06 1.35
C PRO A 40 9.28 -4.13 0.23
N LEU A 41 8.93 -4.62 -0.96
CA LEU A 41 9.85 -4.69 -2.11
C LEU A 41 10.10 -3.35 -2.80
N GLU A 42 9.29 -2.32 -2.56
CA GLU A 42 9.48 -1.02 -3.23
C GLU A 42 10.82 -0.36 -2.84
N VAL A 43 11.32 -0.60 -1.63
CA VAL A 43 12.66 -0.14 -1.20
C VAL A 43 13.73 -0.78 -2.07
N TYR A 44 13.69 -2.11 -2.20
CA TYR A 44 14.63 -2.87 -3.03
C TYR A 44 14.60 -2.45 -4.50
N PHE A 45 13.40 -2.31 -5.09
CA PHE A 45 13.30 -1.90 -6.51
C PHE A 45 13.69 -0.44 -6.76
N LYS A 46 13.60 0.43 -5.75
CA LYS A 46 14.15 1.79 -5.86
C LYS A 46 15.67 1.78 -5.96
N GLU A 47 16.34 0.89 -5.25
CA GLU A 47 17.80 0.73 -5.28
C GLU A 47 18.27 -0.11 -6.47
N HIS A 48 17.44 -1.05 -6.91
CA HIS A 48 17.71 -1.97 -8.01
C HIS A 48 16.60 -1.90 -9.09
N PRO A 49 16.44 -0.76 -9.80
CA PRO A 49 15.33 -0.56 -10.73
C PRO A 49 15.29 -1.57 -11.88
N LYS A 50 16.46 -2.06 -12.32
CA LYS A 50 16.56 -3.09 -13.36
C LYS A 50 16.07 -4.48 -12.95
N LYS A 51 15.84 -4.69 -11.64
CA LYS A 51 15.31 -5.93 -11.09
C LYS A 51 13.79 -5.88 -10.93
N ARG A 52 13.15 -4.72 -11.12
CA ARG A 52 11.69 -4.63 -11.07
C ARG A 52 11.11 -5.45 -12.24
N PRO A 53 10.21 -6.41 -11.97
CA PRO A 53 9.58 -7.14 -13.06
C PRO A 53 8.62 -6.23 -13.82
N GLU A 54 8.61 -6.36 -15.14
CA GLU A 54 7.68 -5.66 -16.02
C GLU A 54 6.63 -6.65 -16.53
N GLY A 55 5.36 -6.35 -16.25
CA GLY A 55 4.24 -7.11 -16.78
C GLY A 55 3.97 -6.79 -18.25
N GLU A 56 3.32 -7.72 -18.96
CA GLU A 56 2.85 -7.48 -20.34
C GLU A 56 1.55 -6.65 -20.36
N VAL A 57 0.87 -6.57 -19.21
CA VAL A 57 -0.45 -5.99 -19.03
C VAL A 57 -0.36 -4.67 -18.27
N THR A 58 -1.07 -3.64 -18.76
CA THR A 58 -1.29 -2.41 -17.99
C THR A 58 -2.61 -2.53 -17.24
N SER A 59 -2.56 -2.55 -15.92
CA SER A 59 -3.73 -2.66 -15.04
C SER A 59 -3.89 -1.42 -14.17
N THR A 60 -5.07 -0.80 -14.18
CA THR A 60 -5.37 0.36 -13.32
C THR A 60 -5.47 -0.02 -11.85
N ALA A 61 -5.69 -1.31 -11.56
CA ALA A 61 -5.72 -1.87 -10.21
C ALA A 61 -4.35 -2.38 -9.75
N LEU A 62 -3.39 -2.60 -10.65
CA LEU A 62 -2.05 -3.10 -10.33
C LEU A 62 -0.95 -2.18 -10.89
N TRP A 63 -0.99 -0.89 -10.51
CA TRP A 63 -0.04 0.10 -11.02
C TRP A 63 1.41 -0.19 -10.62
N ARG A 64 1.64 -0.95 -9.52
CA ARG A 64 2.98 -1.44 -9.17
C ARG A 64 3.53 -2.47 -10.16
N GLY A 65 2.68 -3.15 -10.93
CA GLY A 65 3.07 -4.14 -11.93
C GLY A 65 3.41 -5.53 -11.37
N TYR A 66 3.36 -5.75 -10.05
CA TYR A 66 3.58 -7.06 -9.44
C TYR A 66 2.72 -7.28 -8.19
N ILE A 67 2.57 -8.55 -7.81
CA ILE A 67 2.01 -9.01 -6.55
C ILE A 67 3.06 -9.90 -5.87
N ALA A 68 3.53 -9.50 -4.69
CA ALA A 68 4.44 -10.28 -3.87
C ALA A 68 3.65 -11.10 -2.84
N THR A 69 4.13 -12.31 -2.56
CA THR A 69 3.65 -13.13 -1.45
C THR A 69 4.79 -13.33 -0.47
N PHE A 70 4.57 -12.91 0.77
CA PHE A 70 5.50 -13.07 1.88
C PHE A 70 4.99 -14.10 2.89
N GLU A 71 5.88 -14.56 3.75
CA GLU A 71 5.57 -15.39 4.91
C GLU A 71 6.47 -15.00 6.08
N ILE A 72 5.91 -14.96 7.29
CA ILE A 72 6.71 -14.90 8.51
C ILE A 72 7.09 -16.33 8.89
N GLN A 73 8.34 -16.71 8.66
CA GLN A 73 8.91 -18.01 9.00
C GLN A 73 9.96 -17.83 10.09
N ASP A 74 9.78 -18.49 11.25
CA ASP A 74 10.70 -18.38 12.40
C ASP A 74 11.01 -16.92 12.77
N GLN A 75 9.97 -16.07 12.82
CA GLN A 75 10.04 -14.62 13.05
C GLN A 75 10.73 -13.80 11.95
N VAL A 76 11.11 -14.39 10.82
CA VAL A 76 11.77 -13.70 9.70
C VAL A 76 10.80 -13.51 8.55
N LEU A 77 10.82 -12.34 7.90
CA LEU A 77 10.06 -12.07 6.69
C LEU A 77 10.75 -12.68 5.47
N VAL A 78 10.07 -13.63 4.83
CA VAL A 78 10.57 -14.35 3.65
C VAL A 78 9.66 -14.07 2.47
N LEU A 79 10.24 -13.73 1.31
CA LEU A 79 9.51 -13.66 0.04
C LEU A 79 9.32 -15.08 -0.52
N LYS A 80 8.07 -15.48 -0.71
CA LYS A 80 7.68 -16.81 -1.20
C LYS A 80 7.36 -16.83 -2.69
N ASP A 81 6.81 -15.73 -3.21
CA ASP A 81 6.51 -15.60 -4.62
C ASP A 81 6.50 -14.13 -5.05
N LEU A 82 6.74 -13.91 -6.33
CA LEU A 82 6.64 -12.63 -7.00
C LEU A 82 5.98 -12.84 -8.36
N GLN A 83 4.80 -12.28 -8.55
CA GLN A 83 3.95 -12.56 -9.71
C GLN A 83 3.67 -11.28 -10.50
N ILE A 84 3.52 -11.44 -11.82
CA ILE A 84 3.07 -10.39 -12.74
C ILE A 84 1.86 -10.87 -13.53
N GLU A 85 1.06 -9.92 -14.03
CA GLU A 85 0.00 -10.22 -15.00
C GLU A 85 0.61 -10.39 -16.41
N VAL A 86 0.25 -11.49 -17.06
CA VAL A 86 0.60 -11.81 -18.46
C VAL A 86 -0.65 -12.19 -19.24
N TYR A 87 -0.63 -12.02 -20.56
CA TYR A 87 -1.75 -12.43 -21.40
C TYR A 87 -1.79 -13.95 -21.59
N GLU A 88 -2.97 -14.54 -21.40
CA GLU A 88 -3.23 -15.92 -21.80
C GLU A 88 -3.32 -16.00 -23.32
N HIS A 89 -2.25 -16.46 -23.97
CA HIS A 89 -2.27 -16.67 -25.42
C HIS A 89 -2.89 -18.02 -25.76
N GLN A 90 -4.00 -18.00 -26.50
CA GLN A 90 -4.58 -19.21 -27.12
C GLN A 90 -4.00 -19.37 -28.53
N GLU A 91 -3.27 -20.46 -28.77
CA GLU A 91 -2.67 -20.72 -30.07
C GLU A 91 -3.74 -20.77 -31.18
N GLY A 92 -3.56 -19.96 -32.22
CA GLY A 92 -4.45 -19.91 -33.38
C GLY A 92 -5.74 -19.08 -33.23
N LYS A 93 -5.89 -18.30 -32.16
CA LYS A 93 -6.99 -17.33 -32.02
C LYS A 93 -6.46 -15.91 -31.84
N GLU A 94 -6.88 -15.01 -32.73
CA GLU A 94 -6.69 -13.58 -32.55
C GLU A 94 -7.80 -13.07 -31.63
N GLU A 95 -7.45 -12.76 -30.38
CA GLU A 95 -8.39 -12.26 -29.38
C GLU A 95 -8.21 -10.76 -29.22
N TRP A 96 -9.29 -10.00 -29.44
CA TRP A 96 -9.29 -8.54 -29.28
C TRP A 96 -9.11 -8.10 -27.82
N MET A 97 -9.41 -8.99 -26.87
CA MET A 97 -9.19 -8.79 -25.44
C MET A 97 -8.84 -10.13 -24.79
N PRO A 98 -7.56 -10.54 -24.84
CA PRO A 98 -7.12 -11.80 -24.23
C PRO A 98 -7.31 -11.75 -22.72
N ASN A 99 -7.63 -12.91 -22.13
CA ASN A 99 -7.64 -13.05 -20.68
C ASN A 99 -6.22 -12.85 -20.11
N THR A 100 -6.14 -12.58 -18.81
CA THR A 100 -4.87 -12.44 -18.11
C THR A 100 -4.74 -13.49 -17.01
N THR A 101 -3.50 -13.85 -16.72
CA THR A 101 -3.15 -14.78 -15.64
C THR A 101 -1.94 -14.28 -14.88
N LEU A 102 -1.73 -14.83 -13.68
CA LEU A 102 -0.57 -14.51 -12.86
C LEU A 102 0.57 -15.50 -13.16
N LYS A 103 1.72 -14.97 -13.54
CA LYS A 103 2.95 -15.73 -13.76
C LYS A 103 3.96 -15.39 -12.66
N SER A 104 4.46 -16.43 -11.98
CA SER A 104 5.62 -16.27 -11.08
C SER A 104 6.87 -15.92 -11.88
N VAL A 105 7.56 -14.88 -11.44
CA VAL A 105 8.85 -14.39 -11.96
C VAL A 105 9.91 -14.36 -10.87
N LEU A 106 9.66 -14.99 -9.72
CA LEU A 106 10.57 -14.98 -8.57
C LEU A 106 11.99 -15.41 -8.96
N LYS A 107 12.13 -16.51 -9.72
CA LYS A 107 13.44 -17.03 -10.17
C LYS A 107 14.06 -16.23 -11.33
N GLU A 108 13.27 -15.42 -12.03
CA GLU A 108 13.80 -14.50 -13.05
C GLU A 108 14.45 -13.28 -12.37
N VAL A 109 13.83 -12.79 -11.28
CA VAL A 109 14.33 -11.65 -10.51
C VAL A 109 15.44 -12.05 -9.53
N PHE A 110 15.25 -13.19 -8.84
CA PHE A 110 16.12 -13.75 -7.79
C PHE A 110 16.53 -15.21 -8.11
N PRO A 111 17.40 -15.42 -9.11
CA PRO A 111 17.73 -16.76 -9.61
C PRO A 111 18.51 -17.64 -8.63
N GLU A 112 19.39 -17.04 -7.81
CA GLU A 112 20.35 -17.76 -6.97
C GLU A 112 19.82 -18.07 -5.56
N GLU A 113 18.63 -17.57 -5.22
CA GLU A 113 18.12 -17.57 -3.85
C GLU A 113 17.17 -18.75 -3.63
N GLU A 114 17.52 -19.67 -2.75
CA GLU A 114 16.63 -20.78 -2.35
C GLU A 114 15.47 -20.27 -1.49
N ALA A 115 15.75 -19.32 -0.60
CA ALA A 115 14.78 -18.57 0.20
C ALA A 115 15.22 -17.11 0.27
N PHE A 116 14.36 -16.19 -0.16
CA PHE A 116 14.72 -14.77 -0.21
C PHE A 116 14.25 -14.07 1.07
N ILE A 117 15.18 -13.91 2.01
CA ILE A 117 14.95 -13.21 3.28
C ILE A 117 14.94 -11.70 3.02
N ILE A 118 13.93 -11.01 3.55
CA ILE A 118 13.78 -9.56 3.46
C ILE A 118 14.40 -8.94 4.70
N ASP A 119 15.68 -8.56 4.66
CA ASP A 119 16.42 -8.00 5.80
C ASP A 119 16.34 -6.46 5.90
N TRP A 120 15.82 -5.78 4.88
CA TRP A 120 15.65 -4.31 4.90
C TRP A 120 14.31 -3.83 5.46
N CYS A 121 13.37 -4.73 5.78
CA CYS A 121 12.03 -4.34 6.24
C CYS A 121 12.09 -3.87 7.71
N THR A 122 12.02 -2.55 7.91
CA THR A 122 11.89 -1.91 9.23
C THR A 122 10.67 -0.99 9.22
N GLU A 123 9.49 -1.57 9.42
CA GLU A 123 8.19 -0.89 9.38
C GLU A 123 7.13 -1.69 10.16
N VAL A 124 5.96 -1.09 10.39
CA VAL A 124 4.78 -1.82 10.87
C VAL A 124 4.00 -2.36 9.67
N LEU A 125 3.92 -3.68 9.53
CA LEU A 125 3.09 -4.34 8.53
C LEU A 125 1.63 -4.41 9.01
N ILE A 126 0.69 -4.09 8.12
CA ILE A 126 -0.73 -3.96 8.42
C ILE A 126 -1.50 -5.06 7.68
N LEU A 127 -2.14 -5.95 8.45
CA LEU A 127 -2.90 -7.09 7.96
C LEU A 127 -4.39 -6.93 8.29
N PRO A 128 -5.21 -6.30 7.41
CA PRO A 128 -6.64 -6.27 7.60
C PRO A 128 -7.28 -7.64 7.34
N SER A 129 -8.35 -7.93 8.06
CA SER A 129 -9.17 -9.13 7.88
C SER A 129 -10.63 -8.89 8.26
N GLY A 130 -11.49 -9.86 7.93
CA GLY A 130 -12.93 -9.76 8.17
C GLY A 130 -13.64 -8.90 7.12
N LYS A 131 -14.81 -8.38 7.47
CA LYS A 131 -15.64 -7.61 6.53
C LYS A 131 -15.03 -6.24 6.21
N LEU A 132 -15.19 -5.80 4.95
CA LEU A 132 -14.96 -4.42 4.56
C LEU A 132 -16.06 -3.54 5.17
N ILE A 133 -15.68 -2.61 6.05
CA ILE A 133 -16.59 -1.70 6.76
C ILE A 133 -16.79 -0.40 5.98
N LYS A 134 -15.70 0.17 5.44
CA LYS A 134 -15.75 1.38 4.62
C LYS A 134 -14.75 1.28 3.49
N TYR A 135 -15.24 1.43 2.27
CA TYR A 135 -14.39 1.51 1.11
C TYR A 135 -13.80 2.91 0.96
N VAL A 136 -12.49 2.97 0.71
CA VAL A 136 -11.76 4.20 0.37
C VAL A 136 -10.86 3.89 -0.81
N HIS A 137 -11.01 4.67 -1.89
CA HIS A 137 -10.32 4.48 -3.16
C HIS A 137 -8.81 4.76 -3.11
N HIS A 138 -8.33 5.48 -2.10
CA HIS A 138 -6.94 5.88 -1.97
C HIS A 138 -6.07 4.75 -1.38
N ALA A 139 -5.28 4.12 -2.25
CA ALA A 139 -4.29 3.11 -1.89
C ALA A 139 -4.86 2.03 -0.96
N TYR A 140 -4.42 2.01 0.30
CA TYR A 140 -4.75 1.03 1.32
C TYR A 140 -5.62 1.60 2.46
N ALA A 141 -6.32 2.71 2.21
CA ALA A 141 -7.07 3.46 3.23
C ALA A 141 -8.45 2.87 3.59
N SER A 142 -8.87 1.77 2.96
CA SER A 142 -10.13 1.09 3.29
C SER A 142 -10.14 0.57 4.73
N ILE A 143 -11.33 0.53 5.35
CA ILE A 143 -11.53 0.14 6.75
C ILE A 143 -12.14 -1.25 6.84
N PHE A 144 -11.59 -2.11 7.71
CA PHE A 144 -11.96 -3.50 7.90
C PHE A 144 -12.36 -3.79 9.35
N GLU A 145 -13.00 -4.92 9.56
CA GLU A 145 -13.49 -5.38 10.86
C GLU A 145 -12.36 -5.67 11.86
N GLN A 146 -11.23 -6.20 11.38
CA GLN A 146 -10.11 -6.62 12.20
C GLN A 146 -8.77 -6.26 11.56
N TYR A 147 -7.76 -6.08 12.40
CA TYR A 147 -6.39 -5.80 11.98
C TYR A 147 -5.40 -6.58 12.84
N VAL A 148 -4.36 -7.10 12.22
CA VAL A 148 -3.12 -7.51 12.90
C VAL A 148 -2.02 -6.58 12.44
N LEU A 149 -1.32 -5.96 13.39
CA LEU A 149 -0.13 -5.16 13.15
C LEU A 149 1.09 -5.97 13.55
N LEU A 150 2.09 -6.03 12.67
CA LEU A 150 3.37 -6.71 12.89
C LEU A 150 4.49 -5.67 12.85
N GLU A 151 5.19 -5.50 13.96
CA GLU A 151 6.38 -4.65 14.02
C GLU A 151 7.59 -5.42 13.48
N MET A 152 8.17 -4.91 12.40
CA MET A 152 9.34 -5.49 11.77
C MET A 152 10.56 -4.61 12.03
N LYS A 153 11.68 -5.23 12.37
CA LYS A 153 12.99 -4.60 12.45
C LYS A 153 14.01 -5.43 11.71
N GLU A 154 14.62 -4.85 10.67
CA GLU A 154 15.63 -5.52 9.84
C GLU A 154 15.16 -6.92 9.39
N GLY A 155 13.89 -7.00 8.94
CA GLY A 155 13.29 -8.26 8.50
C GLY A 155 12.76 -9.18 9.60
N THR A 156 12.99 -8.86 10.86
CA THR A 156 12.62 -9.70 12.01
C THR A 156 11.38 -9.15 12.70
N LEU A 157 10.41 -10.02 12.98
CA LEU A 157 9.20 -9.73 13.74
C LEU A 157 9.54 -9.57 15.23
N THR A 158 9.39 -8.36 15.75
CA THR A 158 9.66 -8.02 17.16
C THR A 158 8.41 -8.03 18.02
N GLN A 159 7.25 -7.65 17.46
CA GLN A 159 6.00 -7.54 18.18
C GLN A 159 4.79 -7.70 17.25
N SER A 160 3.68 -8.22 17.78
CA SER A 160 2.38 -8.22 17.09
C SER A 160 1.26 -7.68 17.98
N LYS A 161 0.28 -7.02 17.39
CA LYS A 161 -0.94 -6.54 18.07
C LYS A 161 -2.17 -6.77 17.20
N ALA A 162 -3.24 -7.28 17.79
CA ALA A 162 -4.52 -7.46 17.14
C ALA A 162 -5.53 -6.40 17.61
N PHE A 163 -6.35 -5.92 16.69
CA PHE A 163 -7.36 -4.90 16.94
C PHE A 163 -8.67 -5.23 16.21
N ASP A 164 -9.79 -4.82 16.80
CA ASP A 164 -11.00 -4.56 16.03
C ASP A 164 -10.92 -3.18 15.35
N THR A 165 -11.95 -2.82 14.57
CA THR A 165 -12.00 -1.51 13.91
C THR A 165 -11.84 -0.34 14.88
N ALA A 166 -12.53 -0.37 16.02
CA ALA A 166 -12.53 0.75 16.97
C ALA A 166 -11.15 0.92 17.63
N GLY A 167 -10.56 -0.19 18.07
CA GLY A 167 -9.22 -0.23 18.65
C GLY A 167 -8.15 0.21 17.65
N TYR A 168 -8.24 -0.22 16.40
CA TYR A 168 -7.30 0.19 15.35
C TYR A 168 -7.33 1.72 15.11
N LEU A 169 -8.53 2.28 14.96
CA LEU A 169 -8.68 3.74 14.76
C LEU A 169 -8.24 4.54 15.98
N ALA A 170 -8.55 4.08 17.19
CA ALA A 170 -8.08 4.71 18.42
C ALA A 170 -6.55 4.66 18.54
N PHE A 171 -5.94 3.53 18.19
CA PHE A 171 -4.49 3.36 18.20
C PHE A 171 -3.81 4.28 17.20
N LYS A 172 -4.33 4.41 15.97
CA LYS A 172 -3.80 5.38 14.99
C LYS A 172 -3.80 6.82 15.51
N LYS A 173 -4.88 7.24 16.15
CA LYS A 173 -4.99 8.57 16.76
C LYS A 173 -3.97 8.76 17.88
N GLN A 174 -3.82 7.76 18.74
CA GLN A 174 -2.80 7.77 19.79
C GLN A 174 -1.39 7.93 19.20
N GLN A 175 -1.08 7.22 18.12
CA GLN A 175 0.21 7.33 17.44
C GLN A 175 0.42 8.70 16.80
N LEU A 176 -0.63 9.31 16.22
CA LEU A 176 -0.55 10.69 15.71
C LEU A 176 -0.26 11.68 16.84
N GLU A 177 -0.95 11.59 17.98
CA GLU A 177 -0.72 12.48 19.11
C GLU A 177 0.71 12.34 19.67
N ARG A 178 1.28 11.12 19.67
CA ARG A 178 2.70 10.92 19.96
C ARG A 178 3.59 11.58 18.92
N PHE A 179 3.30 11.39 17.63
CA PHE A 179 4.08 11.96 16.53
C PHE A 179 4.08 13.49 16.55
N LYS A 180 2.97 14.14 16.94
CA LYS A 180 2.86 15.60 17.11
C LYS A 180 3.88 16.20 18.07
N ALA A 181 4.36 15.41 19.03
CA ALA A 181 5.39 15.84 19.99
C ALA A 181 6.83 15.79 19.42
N THR A 182 7.03 15.29 18.20
CA THR A 182 8.35 15.14 17.57
C THR A 182 8.74 16.37 16.75
N THR A 183 10.05 16.52 16.49
CA THR A 183 10.57 17.53 15.53
C THR A 183 10.16 17.24 14.10
N ASP A 184 9.93 15.97 13.76
CA ASP A 184 9.57 15.54 12.42
C ASP A 184 8.17 16.01 12.06
N TYR A 185 7.21 15.93 12.99
CA TYR A 185 5.89 16.51 12.80
C TYR A 185 5.97 18.01 12.44
N GLN A 186 6.76 18.79 13.18
CA GLN A 186 6.94 20.22 12.88
C GLN A 186 7.55 20.43 11.49
N THR A 187 8.47 19.55 11.09
CA THR A 187 9.07 19.57 9.75
C THR A 187 8.03 19.31 8.66
N TYR A 188 7.18 18.29 8.82
CA TYR A 188 6.09 18.00 7.87
C TYR A 188 5.06 19.13 7.82
N LEU A 189 4.67 19.66 8.99
CA LEU A 189 3.69 20.75 9.11
C LEU A 189 4.16 21.99 8.36
N THR A 190 5.39 22.46 8.59
CA THR A 190 5.94 23.61 7.88
C THR A 190 6.08 23.33 6.38
N LYS A 191 6.68 22.18 6.02
CA LYS A 191 6.91 21.80 4.62
C LYS A 191 5.62 21.75 3.81
N TRP A 192 4.54 21.22 4.36
CA TRP A 192 3.28 21.07 3.64
C TRP A 192 2.41 22.32 3.67
N LYS A 193 2.46 23.12 4.74
CA LYS A 193 1.91 24.48 4.74
C LYS A 193 2.50 25.33 3.62
N GLU A 194 3.83 25.37 3.52
CA GLU A 194 4.52 26.20 2.53
C GLU A 194 4.30 25.69 1.09
N LYS A 195 4.26 24.37 0.90
CA LYS A 195 4.18 23.78 -0.45
C LYS A 195 2.75 23.70 -1.00
N TYR A 196 1.76 23.48 -0.13
CA TYR A 196 0.40 23.13 -0.54
C TYR A 196 -0.69 23.99 0.11
N ASP A 197 -0.33 24.99 0.93
CA ASP A 197 -1.27 25.84 1.69
C ASP A 197 -2.21 25.04 2.62
N TYR A 198 -1.73 23.90 3.14
CA TYR A 198 -2.50 23.02 4.02
C TYR A 198 -2.69 23.61 5.42
N THR A 199 -3.88 23.41 5.98
CA THR A 199 -4.17 23.72 7.39
C THR A 199 -3.50 22.71 8.32
N VAL A 200 -3.57 22.92 9.64
CA VAL A 200 -3.07 21.91 10.60
C VAL A 200 -3.91 20.65 10.50
N GLU A 201 -5.20 20.80 10.31
CA GLU A 201 -6.19 19.74 10.19
C GLU A 201 -5.93 18.86 8.95
N ASP A 202 -5.60 19.48 7.81
CA ASP A 202 -5.25 18.75 6.59
C ASP A 202 -3.98 17.89 6.79
N VAL A 203 -2.97 18.46 7.46
CA VAL A 203 -1.71 17.75 7.77
C VAL A 203 -1.98 16.59 8.73
N ASP A 204 -2.77 16.82 9.77
CA ASP A 204 -3.15 15.80 10.75
C ASP A 204 -3.92 14.66 10.10
N GLU A 205 -4.87 14.93 9.18
CA GLU A 205 -5.63 13.89 8.48
C GLU A 205 -4.71 13.01 7.61
N ILE A 206 -3.78 13.62 6.86
CA ILE A 206 -2.82 12.89 6.02
C ILE A 206 -1.89 12.04 6.88
N LEU A 207 -1.37 12.60 7.98
CA LEU A 207 -0.49 11.89 8.90
C LEU A 207 -1.23 10.78 9.63
N GLU A 208 -2.47 10.99 10.10
CA GLU A 208 -3.28 9.93 10.69
C GLU A 208 -3.48 8.80 9.68
N ALA A 209 -3.86 9.12 8.44
CA ALA A 209 -4.08 8.13 7.40
C ALA A 209 -2.86 7.23 7.18
N GLY A 210 -1.66 7.80 7.18
CA GLY A 210 -0.39 7.12 6.93
C GLY A 210 0.51 6.88 8.14
N ILE A 211 0.01 7.00 9.38
CA ILE A 211 0.85 7.19 10.58
C ILE A 211 2.01 6.20 10.71
N PHE A 212 1.80 4.94 10.39
CA PHE A 212 2.82 3.88 10.48
C PHE A 212 4.01 4.06 9.53
N LYS A 213 3.89 4.91 8.50
CA LYS A 213 5.01 5.27 7.61
C LYS A 213 5.94 6.34 8.21
N TYR A 214 5.49 7.00 9.27
CA TYR A 214 6.20 8.10 9.93
C TYR A 214 6.72 7.70 11.32
N LEU A 215 6.44 6.48 11.76
CA LEU A 215 6.98 5.92 13.00
C LEU A 215 8.25 5.13 12.68
N ASP A 216 9.28 5.32 13.49
CA ASP A 216 10.48 4.47 13.50
C ASP A 216 10.20 3.12 14.19
N GLY A 217 9.17 2.40 13.73
CA GLY A 217 8.96 0.99 14.08
C GLY A 217 8.65 0.67 15.54
N PHE A 218 7.88 1.49 16.27
CA PHE A 218 7.45 1.12 17.63
C PHE A 218 5.93 1.11 17.76
N LEU A 219 5.37 -0.06 18.10
CA LEU A 219 3.96 -0.25 18.46
C LEU A 219 3.66 0.18 19.91
N GLU A 220 4.58 0.82 20.63
CA GLU A 220 4.38 1.26 22.02
C GLU A 220 3.19 2.21 22.23
#